data_AF-A0A920RAJ0-F1
#
_entry.id   AF-A0A920RAJ0-F1
#
_cell.length_a   1.000
_cell.length_b   1.000
_cell.length_c   1.000
_cell.angle_alpha   90.00
_cell.angle_beta   90.00
_cell.angle_gamma   90.00
#
_symmetry.space_group_name_H-M   'P 1'
#
loop_
_entity.id
_entity.type
_entity.pdbx_description
1 polymer ?
#
loop_
_entity_poly.entity_id
_entity_poly.type
_entity_poly.pdbx_seq_one_letter_code
_entity_poly.pdbx_strand_id
1 'polypeptide(L)'
;MNARLKKILSRISFYIGVATFALFCGFPMIWMVLTSIKPDGDILRATPVFWSWDTHLDHYRNLFDQTDFLIYFVNSITVATSATLLTIVIATLAGVWYYTLSFHRPRIYRRWHVVHVYVCTDFDCGAVLYLDEKLRLD
;
A
#
# COMPACT_ATOMS: atom_id res chain seq x y z
N MET A 1 -7.67 34.73 20.85
CA MET A 1 -7.50 34.03 19.55
C MET A 1 -8.78 33.30 19.21
N ASN A 2 -9.47 33.69 18.12
CA ASN A 2 -10.82 33.21 17.80
C ASN A 2 -10.84 31.69 17.60
N ALA A 3 -11.83 31.00 18.20
CA ALA A 3 -11.96 29.54 18.10
C ALA A 3 -12.04 29.03 16.65
N ARG A 4 -12.55 29.86 15.72
CA ARG A 4 -12.57 29.57 14.28
C ARG A 4 -11.17 29.61 13.65
N LEU A 5 -10.33 30.57 14.04
CA LEU A 5 -8.95 30.70 13.57
C LEU A 5 -8.09 29.50 14.00
N LYS A 6 -8.24 29.03 15.26
CA LYS A 6 -7.58 27.81 15.74
C LYS A 6 -7.95 26.57 14.91
N LYS A 7 -9.23 26.40 14.55
CA LYS A 7 -9.69 25.28 13.72
C LYS A 7 -9.14 25.33 12.29
N ILE A 8 -9.09 26.52 11.68
CA ILE A 8 -8.54 26.70 10.34
C ILE A 8 -7.03 26.44 10.32
N LEU A 9 -6.28 27.01 11.27
CA LEU A 9 -4.84 26.77 11.42
C LEU A 9 -4.51 25.28 11.63
N SER A 10 -5.28 24.58 12.45
CA SER A 10 -5.08 23.13 12.68
C SER A 10 -5.35 22.29 11.43
N ARG A 11 -6.36 22.65 10.62
CA ARG A 11 -6.62 21.97 9.34
C ARG A 11 -5.50 22.23 8.34
N ILE A 12 -5.06 23.47 8.23
CA ILE A 12 -3.96 23.84 7.32
C ILE A 12 -2.68 23.11 7.70
N SER A 13 -2.32 23.05 9.00
CA SER A 13 -1.12 22.33 9.43
C SER A 13 -1.22 20.84 9.14
N PHE A 14 -2.40 20.24 9.30
CA PHE A 14 -2.65 18.84 8.94
C PHE A 14 -2.45 18.61 7.44
N TYR A 15 -3.07 19.43 6.58
CA TYR A 15 -2.91 19.31 5.13
C TYR A 15 -1.46 19.52 4.66
N ILE A 16 -0.75 20.50 5.24
CA ILE A 16 0.68 20.72 4.95
C ILE A 16 1.52 19.51 5.40
N GLY A 17 1.20 18.92 6.55
CA GLY A 17 1.87 17.72 7.04
C GLY A 17 1.68 16.54 6.08
N VAL A 18 0.44 16.28 5.68
CA VAL A 18 0.12 15.21 4.71
C VAL A 18 0.76 15.47 3.36
N ALA A 19 0.73 16.71 2.84
CA ALA A 19 1.34 17.06 1.56
C ALA A 19 2.86 16.87 1.57
N THR A 20 3.54 17.32 2.63
CA THR A 20 4.98 17.14 2.78
C THR A 20 5.36 15.66 2.85
N PHE A 21 4.59 14.87 3.61
CA PHE A 21 4.81 13.42 3.69
C PHE A 21 4.58 12.72 2.34
N ALA A 22 3.51 13.08 1.64
CA ALA A 22 3.21 12.56 0.31
C ALA A 22 4.32 12.91 -0.70
N LEU A 23 4.87 14.13 -0.66
CA LEU A 23 6.01 14.51 -1.50
C LEU A 23 7.28 13.74 -1.14
N PHE A 24 7.54 13.51 0.14
CA PHE A 24 8.69 12.73 0.58
C PHE A 24 8.62 11.27 0.11
N CYS A 25 7.45 10.63 0.23
CA CYS A 25 7.22 9.28 -0.28
C CYS A 25 7.14 9.23 -1.82
N GLY A 26 6.65 10.29 -2.46
CA GLY A 26 6.54 10.40 -3.91
C GLY A 26 7.87 10.69 -4.60
N PHE A 27 8.83 11.31 -3.90
CA PHE A 27 10.15 11.61 -4.43
C PHE A 27 10.87 10.39 -5.04
N PRO A 28 11.03 9.24 -4.34
CA PRO A 28 11.65 8.05 -4.93
C PRO A 28 10.87 7.50 -6.12
N MET A 29 9.54 7.61 -6.14
CA MET A 29 8.73 7.20 -7.29
C MET A 29 9.00 8.09 -8.51
N ILE A 30 9.04 9.41 -8.33
CA ILE A 30 9.35 10.37 -9.39
C ILE A 30 10.76 10.11 -9.92
N TRP A 31 11.72 9.88 -9.02
CA TRP A 31 13.10 9.56 -9.39
C TRP A 31 13.18 8.29 -10.24
N MET A 32 12.47 7.22 -9.85
CA MET A 32 12.44 5.96 -10.60
C MET A 32 11.93 6.15 -12.04
N VAL A 33 10.89 6.97 -12.22
CA VAL A 33 10.35 7.29 -13.56
C VAL A 33 11.32 8.13 -14.38
N LEU A 34 12.01 9.09 -13.77
CA LEU A 34 13.03 9.88 -14.46
C LEU A 34 14.21 9.03 -14.89
N THR A 35 14.60 8.04 -14.08
CA THR A 35 15.69 7.11 -14.42
C THR A 35 15.32 6.13 -15.52
N SER A 36 14.05 5.75 -15.69
CA SER A 36 13.65 4.78 -16.73
C SER A 36 13.64 5.36 -18.15
N ILE A 37 13.68 6.69 -18.29
CA ILE A 37 13.71 7.41 -19.58
C ILE A 37 15.15 7.83 -19.96
N LYS A 38 16.11 7.63 -19.05
CA LYS A 38 17.49 8.07 -19.18
C LYS A 38 18.30 7.06 -20.02
N PRO A 39 19.16 7.50 -20.97
CA PRO A 39 19.95 6.60 -21.81
C PRO A 39 21.00 5.81 -21.01
N ASP A 40 21.28 4.56 -21.42
CA ASP A 40 22.28 3.66 -20.79
C ASP A 40 23.64 4.33 -20.55
N GLY A 41 24.08 5.16 -21.52
CA GLY A 41 25.35 5.90 -21.45
C GLY A 41 25.41 6.91 -20.31
N ASP A 42 24.28 7.42 -19.83
CA ASP A 42 24.19 8.32 -18.68
C ASP A 42 23.87 7.60 -17.36
N ILE A 43 23.42 6.35 -17.41
CA ILE A 43 23.20 5.50 -16.23
C ILE A 43 24.54 4.93 -15.74
N LEU A 44 25.43 4.53 -16.66
CA LEU A 44 26.74 3.96 -16.34
C LEU A 44 27.83 5.00 -16.05
N ARG A 45 27.53 6.30 -16.20
CA ARG A 45 28.46 7.39 -15.87
C ARG A 45 28.60 7.54 -14.35
N ALA A 46 29.84 7.69 -13.88
CA ALA A 46 30.18 7.87 -12.46
C ALA A 46 29.61 9.17 -11.85
N THR A 47 29.17 10.13 -12.66
CA THR A 47 28.52 11.36 -12.23
C THR A 47 27.00 11.26 -12.44
N PRO A 48 26.19 11.18 -11.36
CA PRO A 48 24.74 11.10 -11.48
C PRO A 48 24.17 12.42 -11.99
N VAL A 49 23.81 12.46 -13.28
CA VAL A 49 23.10 13.60 -13.88
C VAL A 49 21.63 13.56 -13.44
N PHE A 50 21.14 14.62 -12.77
CA PHE A 50 19.76 14.72 -12.28
C PHE A 50 18.72 14.87 -13.40
N TRP A 51 19.13 15.38 -14.57
CA TRP A 51 18.26 15.58 -15.73
C TRP A 51 19.06 15.41 -17.03
N SER A 52 18.76 14.37 -17.82
CA SER A 52 19.35 14.17 -19.15
C SER A 52 18.50 14.89 -20.20
N TRP A 53 19.15 15.66 -21.07
CA TRP A 53 18.47 16.38 -22.16
C TRP A 53 18.06 15.46 -23.32
N ASP A 54 18.68 14.28 -23.42
CA ASP A 54 18.39 13.27 -24.42
C ASP A 54 17.46 12.21 -23.82
N THR A 55 16.15 12.36 -24.07
CA THR A 55 15.14 11.38 -23.67
C THR A 55 15.11 10.23 -24.67
N HIS A 56 15.43 9.00 -24.24
CA HIS A 56 15.41 7.81 -25.10
C HIS A 56 14.31 6.83 -24.66
N LEU A 57 13.40 6.50 -25.59
CA LEU A 57 12.34 5.49 -25.39
C LEU A 57 12.77 4.09 -25.84
N ASP A 58 14.04 3.93 -26.20
CA ASP A 58 14.57 2.69 -26.76
C ASP A 58 14.62 1.55 -25.72
N HIS A 59 14.75 1.88 -24.42
CA HIS A 59 14.62 0.90 -23.33
C HIS A 59 13.25 0.22 -23.30
N TYR A 60 12.18 0.98 -23.54
CA TYR A 60 10.83 0.43 -23.59
C TYR A 60 10.65 -0.45 -24.82
N ARG A 61 11.15 -0.04 -25.99
CA ARG A 61 11.11 -0.89 -27.20
C ARG A 61 11.88 -2.20 -26.99
N ASN A 62 13.09 -2.11 -26.45
CA ASN A 62 13.92 -3.28 -26.17
C ASN A 62 13.26 -4.22 -25.15
N LEU A 63 12.55 -3.68 -24.16
CA LEU A 63 11.79 -4.47 -23.19
C LEU A 63 10.69 -5.31 -23.86
N PHE A 64 9.97 -4.76 -24.83
CA PHE A 64 8.92 -5.50 -25.53
C PHE A 64 9.46 -6.46 -26.61
N ASP A 65 10.57 -6.13 -27.26
CA ASP A 65 11.11 -6.93 -28.36
C ASP A 65 12.09 -8.03 -27.92
N GLN A 66 12.92 -7.77 -26.90
CA GLN A 66 13.98 -8.71 -26.47
C GLN A 66 13.65 -9.48 -25.19
N THR A 67 12.62 -9.10 -24.44
CA THR A 67 12.27 -9.78 -23.19
C THR A 67 10.84 -10.28 -23.18
N ASP A 68 10.61 -11.43 -22.53
CA ASP A 68 9.27 -12.00 -22.30
C ASP A 68 8.48 -11.22 -21.22
N PHE A 69 8.62 -9.88 -21.20
CA PHE A 69 8.03 -9.00 -20.20
C PHE A 69 6.52 -9.19 -20.07
N LEU A 70 5.82 -9.32 -21.20
CA LEU A 70 4.37 -9.56 -21.24
C LEU A 70 3.99 -10.87 -20.54
N ILE A 71 4.78 -11.93 -20.69
CA ILE A 71 4.51 -13.23 -20.06
C ILE A 71 4.65 -13.10 -18.55
N TYR A 72 5.73 -12.49 -18.07
CA TYR A 72 5.93 -12.26 -16.63
C TYR A 72 4.86 -11.35 -16.04
N PHE A 73 4.48 -10.29 -16.74
CA PHE A 73 3.43 -9.37 -16.31
C PHE A 73 2.07 -10.06 -16.16
N VAL A 74 1.67 -10.87 -17.15
CA VAL A 74 0.41 -11.64 -17.10
C VAL A 74 0.45 -12.70 -16.01
N ASN A 75 1.58 -13.38 -15.81
CA ASN A 75 1.76 -14.35 -14.74
C ASN A 75 1.58 -13.68 -13.37
N SER A 76 2.20 -12.53 -13.14
CA SER A 76 2.06 -11.78 -11.88
C SER A 76 0.62 -11.31 -11.64
N ILE A 77 -0.07 -10.80 -12.66
CA ILE A 77 -1.48 -10.43 -12.54
C ILE A 77 -2.34 -11.65 -12.18
N THR A 78 -2.11 -12.78 -12.84
CA THR A 78 -2.86 -14.02 -12.59
C THR A 78 -2.66 -14.51 -11.16
N VAL A 79 -1.41 -14.50 -10.67
CA VAL A 79 -1.10 -14.90 -9.29
C VAL A 79 -1.69 -13.92 -8.28
N ALA A 80 -1.56 -12.60 -8.49
CA ALA A 80 -2.09 -11.60 -7.57
C ALA A 80 -3.62 -11.63 -7.50
N THR A 81 -4.30 -11.77 -8.64
CA THR A 81 -5.77 -11.85 -8.70
C THR A 81 -6.29 -13.15 -8.11
N SER A 82 -5.67 -14.30 -8.42
CA SER A 82 -6.08 -15.58 -7.82
C SER A 82 -5.85 -15.60 -6.31
N ALA A 83 -4.72 -15.07 -5.82
CA ALA A 83 -4.43 -14.98 -4.39
C ALA A 83 -5.42 -14.07 -3.67
N THR A 84 -5.71 -12.87 -4.20
CA THR A 84 -6.67 -11.95 -3.58
C THR A 84 -8.09 -12.52 -3.55
N LEU A 85 -8.56 -13.17 -4.62
CA LEU A 85 -9.86 -13.84 -4.63
C LEU A 85 -9.94 -14.95 -3.59
N LEU A 86 -8.90 -15.80 -3.51
CA LEU A 86 -8.84 -16.87 -2.52
C LEU A 86 -8.86 -16.30 -1.09
N THR A 87 -8.08 -15.26 -0.83
CA THR A 87 -8.06 -14.57 0.47
C THR A 87 -9.42 -13.99 0.84
N ILE A 88 -10.13 -13.35 -0.09
CA ILE A 88 -11.47 -12.80 0.16
C ILE A 88 -12.45 -13.91 0.51
N VAL A 89 -12.43 -15.03 -0.21
CA VAL A 89 -13.29 -16.18 0.09
C VAL A 89 -12.99 -16.72 1.50
N ILE A 90 -11.72 -16.95 1.83
CA ILE A 90 -11.34 -17.48 3.15
C ILE A 90 -11.69 -16.48 4.26
N ALA A 91 -11.41 -15.18 4.07
CA ALA A 91 -11.69 -14.13 5.05
C ALA A 91 -13.18 -13.96 5.31
N THR A 92 -14.02 -14.04 4.27
CA THR A 92 -15.48 -13.93 4.42
C THR A 92 -16.07 -15.15 5.14
N LEU A 93 -15.65 -16.37 4.79
CA LEU A 93 -16.05 -17.58 5.52
C LEU A 93 -15.61 -17.53 6.99
N ALA A 94 -14.36 -17.13 7.25
CA ALA A 94 -13.84 -16.98 8.60
C ALA A 94 -14.62 -15.92 9.41
N GLY A 95 -15.01 -14.81 8.78
CA GLY A 95 -15.82 -13.76 9.41
C GLY A 95 -17.22 -14.24 9.80
N VAL A 96 -17.89 -14.99 8.93
CA VAL A 96 -19.22 -15.57 9.21
C VAL A 96 -19.14 -16.59 10.36
N TRP A 97 -18.13 -17.46 10.34
CA TRP A 97 -17.91 -18.43 11.42
C TRP A 97 -17.57 -17.76 12.75
N TYR A 98 -16.79 -16.68 12.71
CA TYR A 98 -16.46 -15.91 13.90
C TYR A 98 -17.70 -15.26 14.54
N TYR A 99 -18.58 -14.67 13.73
CA TYR A 99 -19.82 -14.05 14.20
C TYR A 99 -20.70 -15.05 14.96
N THR A 100 -20.85 -16.28 14.45
CA THR A 100 -21.68 -17.31 15.08
C THR A 100 -21.06 -17.85 16.37
N LEU A 101 -19.74 -18.03 16.43
CA LEU A 101 -19.05 -18.50 17.66
C LEU A 101 -18.97 -17.47 18.78
N SER A 102 -18.97 -16.18 18.44
CA SER A 102 -18.92 -15.09 19.41
C SER A 102 -20.09 -15.13 20.42
N PHE A 103 -21.21 -15.74 20.04
CA PHE A 103 -22.42 -15.83 20.85
C PHE A 103 -22.33 -16.84 22.01
N HIS A 104 -21.37 -17.77 22.01
CA HIS A 104 -21.39 -18.93 22.92
C HIS A 104 -20.11 -19.11 23.79
N ARG A 105 -19.16 -18.17 23.81
CA ARG A 105 -17.87 -18.33 24.52
C ARG A 105 -17.50 -17.14 25.43
N PRO A 106 -16.83 -17.38 26.57
CA PRO A 106 -16.41 -16.35 27.52
C PRO A 106 -15.34 -15.41 26.93
N ARG A 107 -15.40 -14.14 27.38
CA ARG A 107 -14.72 -12.96 26.80
C ARG A 107 -13.21 -13.07 26.59
N ILE A 108 -12.52 -13.91 27.37
CA ILE A 108 -11.06 -14.08 27.32
C ILE A 108 -10.61 -14.92 26.10
N TYR A 109 -11.36 -15.97 25.75
CA TYR A 109 -11.03 -16.88 24.64
C TYR A 109 -11.27 -16.22 23.28
N ARG A 110 -12.24 -15.30 23.21
CA ARG A 110 -12.59 -14.54 22.01
C ARG A 110 -11.51 -13.52 21.61
N ARG A 111 -10.80 -12.94 22.59
CA ARG A 111 -9.73 -11.94 22.37
C ARG A 111 -8.49 -12.57 21.72
N TRP A 112 -8.06 -13.74 22.19
CA TRP A 112 -6.85 -14.40 21.69
C TRP A 112 -7.01 -15.02 20.29
N HIS A 113 -8.20 -15.57 19.97
CA HIS A 113 -8.46 -16.13 18.64
C HIS A 113 -8.55 -15.07 17.53
N VAL A 114 -9.14 -13.91 17.80
CA VAL A 114 -9.18 -12.81 16.82
C VAL A 114 -7.77 -12.30 16.53
N VAL A 115 -6.97 -12.09 17.56
CA VAL A 115 -5.59 -11.64 17.40
C VAL A 115 -4.80 -12.64 16.56
N HIS A 116 -4.93 -13.95 16.80
CA HIS A 116 -4.19 -14.95 16.04
C HIS A 116 -4.64 -15.07 14.57
N VAL A 117 -5.95 -14.96 14.29
CA VAL A 117 -6.48 -15.02 12.92
C VAL A 117 -6.14 -13.75 12.13
N TYR A 118 -6.16 -12.57 12.78
CA TYR A 118 -5.84 -11.30 12.15
C TYR A 118 -4.33 -11.05 11.98
N VAL A 119 -3.50 -11.47 12.94
CA VAL A 119 -2.02 -11.39 12.81
C VAL A 119 -1.51 -12.27 11.68
N CYS A 120 -2.22 -13.35 11.35
CA CYS A 120 -1.89 -14.19 10.19
C CYS A 120 -2.40 -13.64 8.86
N THR A 121 -3.30 -12.66 8.85
CA THR A 121 -3.89 -12.13 7.61
C THR A 121 -3.28 -10.80 7.16
N ASP A 122 -2.80 -9.93 8.05
CA ASP A 122 -2.27 -8.65 7.59
C ASP A 122 -1.08 -8.09 8.40
N PHE A 123 -0.10 -7.63 7.63
CA PHE A 123 0.94 -6.65 7.96
C PHE A 123 0.36 -5.25 8.28
N ASP A 124 -0.98 -5.08 8.30
CA ASP A 124 -1.69 -3.81 8.49
C ASP A 124 -2.49 -3.79 9.80
N CYS A 125 -1.93 -3.07 10.78
CA CYS A 125 -2.38 -2.93 12.17
C CYS A 125 -3.73 -2.18 12.34
N GLY A 126 -4.34 -1.67 11.26
CA GLY A 126 -5.42 -0.67 11.31
C GLY A 126 -6.80 -1.18 11.74
N ALA A 127 -7.14 -2.44 11.41
CA ALA A 127 -8.48 -2.98 11.69
C ALA A 127 -8.73 -3.23 13.19
N VAL A 128 -7.67 -3.46 13.98
CA VAL A 128 -7.75 -3.71 15.43
C VAL A 128 -8.29 -2.49 16.19
N LEU A 129 -7.87 -1.29 15.80
CA LEU A 129 -8.34 -0.06 16.44
C LEU A 129 -9.82 0.21 16.15
N TYR A 130 -10.27 -0.12 14.94
CA TYR A 130 -11.65 0.14 14.52
C TYR A 130 -12.66 -0.77 15.25
N LEU A 131 -12.28 -2.02 15.52
CA LEU A 131 -13.11 -2.95 16.28
C LEU A 131 -13.04 -2.71 17.79
N ASP A 132 -11.89 -2.34 18.35
CA ASP A 132 -11.76 -2.02 19.78
C ASP A 132 -12.55 -0.74 20.15
N GLU A 133 -12.60 0.26 19.25
CA GLU A 133 -13.44 1.45 19.45
C GLU A 133 -14.93 1.10 19.46
N LYS A 134 -15.39 0.27 18.52
CA LYS A 134 -16.81 -0.10 18.43
C LYS A 134 -17.27 -0.98 19.59
N LEU A 135 -16.38 -1.86 20.10
CA LEU A 135 -16.62 -2.68 21.29
C LEU A 135 -16.59 -1.92 22.62
N ARG A 136 -16.16 -0.66 22.63
CA ARG A 136 -16.10 0.19 23.82
C ARG A 136 -17.32 1.10 23.97
N LEU A 137 -18.12 1.24 22.91
CA LEU A 137 -19.30 2.10 22.84
C LEU A 137 -20.63 1.33 22.99
N ASP A 138 -20.58 -0.01 22.96
CA ASP A 138 -21.67 -0.94 23.28
C ASP A 138 -21.39 -1.68 24.61
#